data_AF-A0AAU9NM27-F1
#
_entry.id   AF-A0AAU9NM27-F1
#
_cell.length_a   1.000
_cell.length_b   1.000
_cell.length_c   1.000
_cell.angle_alpha   90.00
_cell.angle_beta   90.00
_cell.angle_gamma   90.00
#
_symmetry.space_group_name_H-M   'P 1'
#
loop_
_entity.id
_entity.type
_entity.pdbx_description
1 polymer ?
#
loop_
_entity_poly.entity_id
_entity_poly.type
_entity_poly.pdbx_seq_one_letter_code
_entity_poly.pdbx_strand_id
1 'polypeptide(L)'
;MTIILAVNYFDRFFLSDSFQKDKSWMNQLVAIACLSLASKVEEIHIPLLLDLQVKGSKYVFESKTIMKMKLLVLSSLQWKMNPLTPLAIFDYTMRRLGLITHRLH
;
A
#
# COMPACT_ATOMS: atom_id res chain seq x y z
N MET A 1 7.48 4.67 -4.93
CA MET A 1 6.29 4.32 -5.73
C MET A 1 5.23 3.62 -4.84
N THR A 2 5.68 3.10 -3.69
CA THR A 2 4.93 2.49 -2.58
C THR A 2 3.74 3.29 -2.06
N ILE A 3 3.91 4.60 -1.87
CA ILE A 3 2.83 5.47 -1.34
C ILE A 3 1.66 5.53 -2.33
N ILE A 4 1.93 5.56 -3.63
CA ILE A 4 0.90 5.63 -4.68
C ILE A 4 0.09 4.32 -4.71
N LEU A 5 0.77 3.18 -4.62
CA LEU A 5 0.13 1.87 -4.49
C LEU A 5 -0.69 1.76 -3.19
N ALA A 6 -0.14 2.22 -2.07
CA ALA A 6 -0.83 2.21 -0.79
C ALA A 6 -2.11 3.05 -0.81
N VAL A 7 -2.06 4.25 -1.40
CA VAL A 7 -3.24 5.12 -1.59
C VAL A 7 -4.25 4.46 -2.51
N ASN A 8 -3.82 3.81 -3.60
CA ASN A 8 -4.72 3.08 -4.50
C ASN A 8 -5.45 1.93 -3.79
N TYR A 9 -4.74 1.14 -2.99
CA TYR A 9 -5.32 0.08 -2.18
C TYR A 9 -6.28 0.62 -1.13
N PHE A 10 -5.90 1.71 -0.47
CA PHE A 10 -6.73 2.36 0.54
C PHE A 10 -8.04 2.87 -0.06
N ASP A 11 -7.97 3.59 -1.18
CA ASP A 11 -9.15 4.14 -1.87
C ASP A 11 -10.12 3.04 -2.30
N ARG A 12 -9.62 2.00 -2.97
CA ARG A 12 -10.44 0.84 -3.37
C ARG A 12 -11.07 0.12 -2.18
N PHE A 13 -10.34 -0.03 -1.08
CA PHE A 13 -10.88 -0.63 0.15
C PHE A 13 -11.95 0.26 0.80
N PHE A 14 -11.69 1.57 0.86
CA PHE A 14 -12.57 2.56 1.46
C PHE A 14 -13.88 2.76 0.69
N LEU A 15 -13.84 2.54 -0.63
CA LEU A 15 -15.01 2.51 -1.50
C LEU A 15 -15.77 1.17 -1.44
N SER A 16 -15.22 0.13 -0.82
CA SER A 16 -15.93 -1.15 -0.67
C SER A 16 -17.00 -1.08 0.42
N ASP A 17 -18.14 -1.73 0.17
CA ASP A 17 -19.27 -1.85 1.13
C ASP A 17 -18.90 -2.62 2.40
N SER A 18 -17.74 -3.28 2.43
CA SER A 18 -17.27 -4.05 3.59
C SER A 18 -16.72 -3.18 4.73
N PHE A 19 -16.53 -1.88 4.50
CA PHE A 19 -15.84 -1.00 5.44
C PHE A 19 -16.78 -0.13 6.28
N GLN A 20 -16.76 -0.32 7.60
CA GLN A 20 -17.46 0.57 8.54
C GLN A 20 -16.66 1.85 8.79
N LYS A 21 -17.07 2.94 8.13
CA LYS A 21 -16.41 4.25 8.14
C LYS A 21 -16.45 4.99 9.48
N ASP A 22 -17.24 4.51 10.44
CA ASP A 22 -17.52 5.21 11.71
C ASP A 22 -16.37 5.21 12.73
N LYS A 23 -15.32 4.41 12.52
CA LYS A 23 -14.26 4.24 13.52
C LYS A 23 -12.93 4.80 13.02
N SER A 24 -12.48 5.90 13.63
CA SER A 24 -11.20 6.56 13.31
C SER A 24 -9.97 5.64 13.43
N TRP A 25 -10.00 4.67 14.35
CA TRP A 25 -8.94 3.67 14.50
C TRP A 25 -8.90 2.66 13.34
N MET A 26 -10.04 2.39 12.68
CA MET A 26 -10.07 1.49 11.53
C MET A 26 -9.34 2.13 10.34
N ASN A 27 -9.52 3.44 10.10
CA ASN A 27 -8.81 4.16 9.04
C ASN A 27 -7.29 4.06 9.20
N GLN A 28 -6.78 4.19 10.43
CA GLN A 28 -5.35 4.00 10.71
C GLN A 28 -4.89 2.56 10.46
N LEU A 29 -5.68 1.57 10.90
CA LEU A 29 -5.37 0.16 10.69
C LEU A 29 -5.34 -0.23 9.19
N VAL A 30 -6.28 0.29 8.40
CA VAL A 30 -6.32 0.12 6.94
C VAL A 30 -5.09 0.77 6.31
N ALA A 31 -4.78 2.02 6.67
CA ALA A 31 -3.62 2.73 6.10
C ALA A 31 -2.30 1.97 6.35
N ILE A 32 -2.09 1.48 7.57
CA ILE A 32 -0.92 0.66 7.94
C ILE A 32 -0.90 -0.65 7.12
N ALA A 33 -2.05 -1.31 6.97
CA ALA A 33 -2.17 -2.55 6.19
C ALA A 33 -1.87 -2.32 4.70
N CYS A 34 -2.43 -1.27 4.09
CA CYS A 34 -2.20 -0.89 2.70
C CYS A 34 -0.74 -0.52 2.43
N LEU A 35 -0.11 0.24 3.34
CA LEU A 35 1.30 0.62 3.23
C LEU A 35 2.22 -0.60 3.37
N SER A 36 1.92 -1.51 4.30
CA SER A 36 2.63 -2.79 4.44
C SER A 36 2.44 -3.71 3.23
N LEU A 37 1.26 -3.71 2.60
CA LEU A 37 0.99 -4.46 1.37
C LEU A 37 1.76 -3.87 0.18
N ALA A 38 1.69 -2.55 -0.02
CA ALA A 38 2.40 -1.87 -1.09
C ALA A 38 3.92 -2.05 -0.97
N SER A 39 4.46 -1.97 0.24
CA SER A 39 5.89 -2.19 0.48
C SER A 39 6.33 -3.62 0.18
N LYS A 40 5.44 -4.60 0.38
CA LYS A 40 5.72 -6.01 0.04
C LYS A 40 5.67 -6.26 -1.46
N VAL A 41 4.85 -5.52 -2.20
CA VAL A 41 4.72 -5.64 -3.67
C VAL A 41 5.91 -5.02 -4.40
N GLU A 42 6.56 -4.00 -3.81
CA GLU A 42 7.68 -3.29 -4.45
C GLU A 42 9.09 -3.82 -4.12
N GLU A 43 9.26 -4.77 -3.19
CA GLU A 43 10.55 -5.41 -2.84
C GLU A 43 11.78 -4.49 -2.76
N ILE A 44 11.74 -3.38 -2.00
CA ILE A 44 12.96 -2.55 -1.77
C ILE A 44 13.53 -2.70 -0.37
N HIS A 45 12.73 -2.88 0.68
CA HIS A 45 13.13 -3.32 2.02
C HIS A 45 11.83 -3.61 2.77
N ILE A 46 11.78 -4.62 3.63
CA ILE A 46 10.59 -4.90 4.45
C ILE A 46 10.62 -3.90 5.62
N PRO A 47 9.80 -2.83 5.65
CA PRO A 47 9.65 -2.05 6.87
C PRO A 47 9.05 -2.98 7.92
N LEU A 48 9.69 -3.08 9.07
CA LEU A 48 9.17 -3.85 10.19
C LEU A 48 7.77 -3.27 10.49
N LEU A 49 6.79 -4.14 10.74
CA LEU A 49 5.40 -3.72 11.00
C LEU A 49 5.29 -2.69 12.15
N LEU A 50 6.30 -2.69 13.03
CA LEU A 50 6.52 -1.74 14.12
C LEU A 50 6.97 -0.34 13.64
N ASP A 51 7.73 -0.23 12.55
CA ASP A 51 8.20 1.06 12.01
C ASP A 51 7.11 1.79 11.23
N LEU A 52 6.09 1.07 10.76
CA LEU A 52 4.91 1.65 10.11
C LEU A 52 3.91 2.23 11.11
N GLN A 53 4.03 1.89 12.39
CA GLN A 53 3.27 2.55 13.45
C GLN A 53 3.97 3.86 13.79
N VAL A 54 3.28 4.98 13.59
CA VAL A 54 3.80 6.30 13.98
C VAL A 54 4.12 6.28 15.49
N LYS A 55 5.36 6.59 15.85
CA LYS A 55 5.77 6.82 17.24
C LYS A 55 4.85 7.90 17.84
N GLY A 56 3.99 7.51 18.79
CA GLY A 56 2.96 8.39 19.36
C GLY A 56 1.55 8.26 18.77
N SER A 57 1.28 7.25 17.93
CA SER A 57 -0.09 6.98 17.47
C SER A 57 -1.01 6.60 18.65
N LYS A 58 -2.25 7.11 18.61
CA LYS A 58 -3.27 6.86 19.65
C LYS A 58 -3.65 5.38 19.78
N TYR A 59 -3.32 4.54 18.79
CA TYR A 59 -3.70 3.14 18.73
C TYR A 59 -2.53 2.26 18.27
N VAL A 60 -2.00 1.45 19.19
CA VAL A 60 -1.01 0.42 18.89
C VAL A 60 -1.75 -0.87 18.56
N PHE A 61 -1.50 -1.43 17.37
CA PHE A 61 -2.14 -2.65 16.92
C PHE A 61 -1.18 -3.83 16.97
N GLU A 62 -1.64 -4.98 17.47
CA GLU A 62 -0.89 -6.22 17.38
C GLU A 62 -0.67 -6.65 15.93
N SER A 63 0.43 -7.35 15.68
CA SER A 63 0.77 -7.90 14.37
C SER A 63 -0.32 -8.81 13.80
N LYS A 64 -0.98 -9.60 14.66
CA LYS A 64 -2.12 -10.46 14.29
C LYS A 64 -3.29 -9.65 13.74
N THR A 65 -3.60 -8.51 14.35
CA THR A 65 -4.69 -7.62 13.93
C THR A 65 -4.39 -6.97 12.60
N ILE A 66 -3.16 -6.49 12.40
CA ILE A 66 -2.72 -5.92 11.12
C ILE A 66 -2.73 -6.99 10.03
N MET A 67 -2.29 -8.21 10.32
CA MET A 67 -2.33 -9.33 9.36
C MET A 67 -3.75 -9.67 8.91
N LYS A 68 -4.71 -9.72 9.84
CA LYS A 68 -6.14 -9.90 9.50
C LYS A 68 -6.66 -8.77 8.62
N MET A 69 -6.30 -7.53 8.93
CA MET A 69 -6.69 -6.39 8.07
C MET A 69 -6.05 -6.47 6.68
N LYS A 70 -4.78 -6.87 6.57
CA LYS A 70 -4.13 -7.09 5.26
C LYS A 70 -4.87 -8.12 4.42
N LEU A 71 -5.32 -9.22 5.03
CA LEU A 71 -6.12 -10.24 4.34
C LEU A 71 -7.49 -9.71 3.91
N LEU A 72 -8.16 -8.90 4.73
CA LEU A 72 -9.41 -8.24 4.36
C LEU A 72 -9.22 -7.28 3.18
N VAL A 73 -8.18 -6.46 3.22
CA VAL A 73 -7.83 -5.54 2.11
C VAL A 73 -7.57 -6.33 0.83
N LEU A 74 -6.76 -7.39 0.89
CA LEU A 74 -6.50 -8.28 -0.24
C LEU A 74 -7.77 -8.93 -0.80
N SER A 75 -8.64 -9.41 0.08
CA SER A 75 -9.92 -10.03 -0.29
C SER A 75 -10.83 -9.02 -1.00
N SER A 76 -10.94 -7.79 -0.49
CA SER A 76 -11.73 -6.73 -1.13
C SER A 76 -11.19 -6.36 -2.51
N LEU A 77 -9.87 -6.42 -2.69
CA LEU A 77 -9.18 -6.12 -3.94
C LEU A 77 -9.23 -7.31 -4.90
N GLN A 78 -9.89 -8.41 -4.54
CA GLN A 78 -9.89 -9.67 -5.29
C GLN A 78 -8.49 -10.16 -5.65
N TRP A 79 -7.51 -9.91 -4.78
CA TRP A 79 -6.09 -10.21 -5.00
C TRP A 79 -5.47 -9.53 -6.23
N LYS A 80 -6.15 -8.53 -6.82
CA LYS A 80 -5.66 -7.73 -7.97
C LYS A 80 -4.69 -6.65 -7.48
N MET A 81 -3.53 -7.11 -7.00
CA MET A 81 -2.44 -6.28 -6.47
C MET A 81 -1.57 -5.64 -7.55
N ASN A 82 -1.86 -5.92 -8.82
CA ASN A 82 -1.18 -5.30 -9.94
C ASN A 82 -2.12 -4.26 -10.58
N PRO A 83 -2.20 -3.03 -10.05
CA PRO A 83 -2.66 -1.93 -10.89
C PRO A 83 -1.66 -1.84 -12.04
N LEU A 84 -2.12 -1.72 -13.28
CA LEU A 84 -1.33 -1.08 -14.32
C LEU A 84 -1.10 0.34 -13.84
N THR A 85 -0.10 0.54 -12.97
CA THR A 85 0.21 1.85 -12.44
C THR A 85 0.65 2.68 -13.64
N PRO A 86 0.09 3.90 -13.83
CA PRO A 86 0.55 4.80 -14.87
C PRO A 86 2.07 4.96 -14.85
N LEU A 87 2.71 4.81 -13.70
CA LEU A 87 4.17 4.77 -13.54
C LEU A 87 4.88 3.59 -14.21
N ALA A 88 4.32 2.38 -14.23
CA ALA A 88 4.91 1.26 -14.96
C ALA A 88 4.84 1.48 -16.48
N ILE A 89 3.70 2.04 -16.94
CA ILE A 89 3.54 2.47 -18.33
C ILE A 89 4.46 3.66 -18.62
N PHE A 90 4.62 4.59 -17.69
CA PHE A 90 5.49 5.76 -17.81
C PHE A 90 6.97 5.36 -17.85
N ASP A 91 7.44 4.46 -16.99
CA ASP A 91 8.80 3.93 -17.04
C ASP A 91 9.04 3.18 -18.35
N TYR A 92 8.09 2.33 -18.75
CA TYR A 92 8.15 1.63 -20.04
C TYR A 92 8.19 2.62 -21.23
N THR A 93 7.34 3.65 -21.22
CA THR A 93 7.29 4.66 -22.30
C THR A 93 8.51 5.56 -22.28
N MET A 94 9.03 5.97 -21.11
CA MET A 94 10.27 6.74 -20.97
C MET A 94 11.49 5.95 -21.46
N ARG A 95 11.59 4.66 -21.13
CA ARG A 95 12.62 3.77 -21.68
C ARG A 95 12.48 3.63 -23.18
N ARG A 96 11.25 3.44 -23.69
CA ARG A 96 10.98 3.33 -25.13
C ARG A 96 11.26 4.63 -25.90
N LEU A 97 11.08 5.79 -25.24
CA LEU A 97 11.38 7.12 -25.77
C LEU A 97 12.85 7.52 -25.58
N GLY A 98 13.68 6.69 -24.93
CA GLY A 98 15.10 6.97 -24.70
C GLY A 98 15.40 8.09 -23.69
N LEU A 99 14.42 8.49 -22.87
CA LEU A 99 14.54 9.62 -21.94
C LEU A 99 15.31 9.27 -20.66
N ILE A 100 15.41 7.99 -20.30
CA ILE A 100 16.22 7.52 -19.17
C ILE A 100 17.59 7.13 -19.72
N THR A 101 18.45 8.13 -19.89
CA THR A 101 19.87 7.92 -20.15
C THR A 101 20.52 7.42 -18.86
N HIS A 102 21.33 6.36 -18.95
CA HIS A 102 22.25 5.91 -17.92
C HIS A 102 22.89 7.11 -17.18
N ARG A 103 22.41 7.45 -15.98
CA ARG A 103 23.24 8.14 -14.99
C ARG A 103 23.84 7.08 -14.09
N LEU A 104 24.78 6.32 -14.66
CA LEU A 104 25.82 5.67 -13.87
C LEU A 104 26.86 6.75 -13.58
N HIS A 105 26.99 7.13 -12.32
CA HIS A 105 28.23 7.64 -11.75
C HIS A 105 28.40 7.05 -10.37
#